data_AF-A0A9N9M0Y5-F1
#
_entry.id   AF-A0A9N9M0Y5-F1
#
_cell.length_a   1.000
_cell.length_b   1.000
_cell.length_c   1.000
_cell.angle_alpha   90.00
_cell.angle_beta   90.00
_cell.angle_gamma   90.00
#
_symmetry.space_group_name_H-M   'P 1'
#
loop_
_entity.id
_entity.type
_entity.pdbx_description
1 polymer ?
#
loop_
_entity_poly.entity_id
_entity_poly.type
_entity_poly.pdbx_seq_one_letter_code
_entity_poly.pdbx_strand_id
1 'polypeptide(L)'
;MWQDRFGFSYEKAAELVSITKSTKNPISSSATRQAMLSPAQASIIYALKLERPFATPQEVQKAARLSKLPQIYHGAGEEGDATFCKIDGQTKQCLENWLSKEKSTFRPLFVPEGKAYKELSDDSLYPTLGKDATLPQYRPQDPHLLDKCPSYLPSQHTFPVWYFFYGTLASVPKLRSLLGLSENETPVLHPGTVTGGRMKTWGKGKYNALVNGRETDCVQGSAFQVLSEEHEDSLRKYETSAYEVVRCLIEMEGSVEGCTFRFVGETD
;
A
#
# COMPACT_ATOMS: atom_id res chain seq x y z
N MET A 1 -1.31 15.60 -18.60
CA MET A 1 -1.80 14.21 -18.76
C MET A 1 -1.30 13.18 -17.71
N TRP A 2 -0.10 13.31 -17.11
CA TRP A 2 0.28 12.58 -15.87
C TRP A 2 0.20 13.47 -14.61
N GLN A 3 0.65 14.73 -14.71
CA GLN A 3 0.56 15.70 -13.61
C GLN A 3 -0.88 16.00 -13.18
N ASP A 4 -1.81 16.14 -14.12
CA ASP A 4 -3.23 16.40 -13.82
C ASP A 4 -3.94 15.22 -13.15
N ARG A 5 -3.40 14.00 -13.31
CA ARG A 5 -4.04 12.75 -12.86
C ARG A 5 -3.49 12.24 -11.53
N PHE A 6 -2.25 12.61 -11.18
CA PHE A 6 -1.54 12.10 -10.00
C PHE A 6 -0.95 13.20 -9.10
N GLY A 7 -1.09 14.47 -9.50
CA GLY A 7 -0.56 15.62 -8.76
C GLY A 7 0.97 15.65 -8.65
N PHE A 8 1.69 14.79 -9.39
CA PHE A 8 3.14 14.74 -9.45
C PHE A 8 3.59 14.47 -10.90
N SER A 9 4.80 14.92 -11.26
CA SER A 9 5.40 14.57 -12.55
C SER A 9 5.83 13.11 -12.59
N TYR A 10 6.02 12.58 -13.81
CA TYR A 10 6.48 11.21 -13.99
C TYR A 10 7.77 10.89 -13.29
N GLU A 11 8.68 11.83 -13.42
CA GLU A 11 9.98 11.81 -12.81
C GLU A 11 9.89 11.74 -11.29
N LYS A 12 8.95 12.46 -10.66
CA LYS A 12 8.82 12.49 -9.19
C LYS A 12 8.28 11.17 -8.63
N ALA A 13 7.35 10.52 -9.34
CA ALA A 13 6.87 9.18 -8.98
C ALA A 13 7.93 8.10 -9.27
N ALA A 14 8.63 8.22 -10.40
CA ALA A 14 9.74 7.33 -10.75
C ALA A 14 10.94 7.48 -9.79
N GLU A 15 11.22 8.69 -9.30
CA GLU A 15 12.22 8.99 -8.28
C GLU A 15 11.85 8.35 -6.93
N LEU A 16 10.60 8.45 -6.49
CA LEU A 16 10.12 7.76 -5.29
C LEU A 16 10.27 6.22 -5.40
N VAL A 17 9.92 5.67 -6.57
CA VAL A 17 10.05 4.24 -6.86
C VAL A 17 11.52 3.82 -7.00
N SER A 18 12.42 4.68 -7.48
CA SER A 18 13.84 4.37 -7.60
C SER A 18 14.55 4.47 -6.25
N ILE A 19 14.21 5.45 -5.42
CA ILE A 19 14.72 5.58 -4.05
C ILE A 19 14.33 4.35 -3.22
N THR A 20 13.05 3.94 -3.23
CA THR A 20 12.60 2.72 -2.53
C THR A 20 13.27 1.42 -3.02
N LYS A 21 13.72 1.37 -4.27
CA LYS A 21 14.49 0.24 -4.82
C LYS A 21 15.97 0.29 -4.39
N SER A 22 16.58 1.47 -4.32
CA SER A 22 17.98 1.66 -3.94
C SER A 22 18.25 1.44 -2.44
N THR A 23 17.27 1.64 -1.56
CA THR A 23 17.44 1.38 -0.12
C THR A 23 17.51 -0.11 0.22
N LYS A 24 17.11 -1.00 -0.71
CA LYS A 24 17.28 -2.45 -0.53
C LYS A 24 18.70 -2.88 -0.89
N ASN A 25 19.65 -2.69 0.01
CA ASN A 25 20.91 -3.44 -0.07
C ASN A 25 20.64 -4.91 0.27
N PRO A 26 21.08 -5.88 -0.55
CA PRO A 26 20.95 -7.29 -0.24
C PRO A 26 21.89 -7.60 0.94
N ILE A 27 21.30 -7.99 2.07
CA ILE A 27 22.06 -8.61 3.15
C ILE A 27 22.69 -9.87 2.57
N SER A 28 24.01 -9.81 2.38
CA SER A 28 24.87 -10.97 2.13
C SER A 28 24.75 -11.91 3.33
N SER A 29 24.02 -13.01 3.16
CA SER A 29 24.22 -14.19 3.98
C SER A 29 23.92 -15.44 3.16
N SER A 30 24.96 -16.25 3.00
CA SER A 30 24.92 -17.56 2.38
C SER A 30 24.06 -18.51 3.25
N ALA A 31 22.80 -18.66 2.89
CA ALA A 31 21.99 -19.87 3.11
C ALA A 31 20.66 -19.68 2.36
N THR A 32 20.29 -20.65 1.54
CA THR A 32 19.04 -20.69 0.77
C THR A 32 17.83 -20.79 1.69
N ARG A 33 17.45 -19.68 2.35
CA ARG A 33 16.11 -19.48 2.89
C ARG A 33 15.35 -18.66 1.86
N GLN A 34 14.30 -19.23 1.30
CA GLN A 34 13.33 -18.46 0.53
C GLN A 34 12.89 -17.28 1.40
N ALA A 35 13.22 -16.06 1.00
CA ALA A 35 12.73 -14.89 1.70
C ALA A 35 11.20 -14.88 1.55
N MET A 36 10.49 -15.21 2.63
CA MET A 36 9.04 -15.15 2.66
C MET A 36 8.64 -13.69 2.43
N LEU A 37 7.83 -13.44 1.41
CA LEU A 37 7.28 -12.11 1.17
C LEU A 37 6.39 -11.74 2.36
N SER A 38 6.48 -10.50 2.81
CA SER A 38 5.45 -9.94 3.70
C SER A 38 4.10 -9.90 2.97
N PRO A 39 2.96 -9.91 3.69
CA PRO A 39 1.63 -9.78 3.08
C PRO A 39 1.52 -8.59 2.13
N ALA A 40 2.07 -7.44 2.55
CA ALA A 40 2.12 -6.24 1.71
C ALA A 40 2.88 -6.48 0.39
N GLN A 41 4.04 -7.17 0.44
CA GLN A 41 4.83 -7.50 -0.74
C GLN A 41 4.16 -8.55 -1.64
N ALA A 42 3.54 -9.57 -1.03
CA ALA A 42 2.84 -10.63 -1.75
C ALA A 42 1.63 -10.08 -2.51
N SER A 43 0.97 -9.07 -1.97
CA SER A 43 -0.22 -8.43 -2.53
C SER A 43 0.07 -7.25 -3.46
N ILE A 44 1.34 -6.86 -3.66
CA ILE A 44 1.69 -5.83 -4.66
C ILE A 44 1.29 -6.34 -6.02
N ILE A 45 0.49 -5.55 -6.71
CA ILE A 45 0.13 -5.86 -8.08
C ILE A 45 1.23 -5.38 -9.03
N TYR A 46 1.54 -6.20 -10.02
CA TYR A 46 2.45 -5.89 -11.11
C TYR A 46 1.74 -6.08 -12.46
N ALA A 47 2.00 -5.17 -13.39
CA ALA A 47 1.83 -5.41 -14.81
C ALA A 47 3.11 -6.07 -15.35
N LEU A 48 3.01 -7.36 -15.68
CA LEU A 48 4.06 -8.11 -16.35
C LEU A 48 3.87 -7.96 -17.87
N LYS A 49 4.90 -7.47 -18.56
CA LYS A 49 4.92 -7.46 -20.03
C LYS A 49 4.97 -8.89 -20.56
N LEU A 50 4.06 -9.25 -21.46
CA LEU A 50 4.02 -10.56 -22.10
C LEU A 50 5.05 -10.63 -23.23
N GLU A 51 6.14 -11.32 -22.97
CA GLU A 51 7.24 -11.58 -23.88
C GLU A 51 7.77 -12.98 -23.62
N ARG A 52 8.34 -13.64 -24.64
CA ARG A 52 8.87 -15.01 -24.47
C ARG A 52 9.88 -15.04 -23.32
N PRO A 53 9.76 -15.99 -22.38
CA PRO A 53 8.98 -17.23 -22.44
C PRO A 53 7.53 -17.15 -21.90
N PHE A 54 7.07 -15.96 -21.54
CA PHE A 54 5.73 -15.65 -21.02
C PHE A 54 4.92 -14.83 -22.04
N ALA A 55 4.86 -15.27 -23.29
CA ALA A 55 4.14 -14.57 -24.35
C ALA A 55 2.61 -14.62 -24.18
N THR A 56 2.12 -15.58 -23.39
CA THR A 56 0.68 -15.79 -23.15
C THR A 56 0.34 -15.89 -21.65
N PRO A 57 -0.88 -15.49 -21.24
CA PRO A 57 -1.36 -15.67 -19.87
C PRO A 57 -1.34 -17.14 -19.40
N GLN A 58 -1.48 -18.09 -20.32
CA GLN A 58 -1.43 -19.52 -20.05
C GLN A 58 -0.01 -19.97 -19.67
N GLU A 59 1.01 -19.42 -20.31
CA GLU A 59 2.42 -19.67 -19.93
C GLU A 59 2.71 -19.12 -18.54
N VAL A 60 2.21 -17.92 -18.24
CA VAL A 60 2.30 -17.32 -16.89
C VAL A 60 1.57 -18.19 -15.86
N GLN A 61 0.34 -18.62 -16.15
CA GLN A 61 -0.43 -19.50 -15.28
C GLN A 61 0.30 -20.80 -15.00
N LYS A 62 0.88 -21.44 -16.03
CA LYS A 62 1.61 -22.70 -15.89
C LYS A 62 2.90 -22.54 -15.08
N ALA A 63 3.68 -21.50 -15.37
CA ALA A 63 4.95 -21.24 -14.71
C ALA A 63 4.76 -20.87 -13.22
N ALA A 64 3.75 -20.06 -12.90
CA ALA A 64 3.44 -19.63 -11.55
C ALA A 64 2.43 -20.53 -10.81
N ARG A 65 1.89 -21.56 -11.47
CA ARG A 65 0.87 -22.50 -10.94
C ARG A 65 -0.39 -21.80 -10.42
N LEU A 66 -0.88 -20.82 -11.18
CA LEU A 66 -2.06 -20.05 -10.80
C LEU A 66 -3.35 -20.86 -10.99
N SER A 67 -4.28 -20.74 -10.03
CA SER A 67 -5.61 -21.36 -10.11
C SER A 67 -6.52 -20.68 -11.15
N LYS A 68 -6.28 -19.39 -11.42
CA LYS A 68 -7.03 -18.58 -12.39
C LYS A 68 -6.08 -18.00 -13.43
N LEU A 69 -6.62 -17.75 -14.63
CA LEU A 69 -5.89 -17.08 -15.70
C LEU A 69 -5.69 -15.60 -15.33
N PRO A 70 -4.48 -15.04 -15.45
CA PRO A 70 -4.25 -13.64 -15.15
C PRO A 70 -4.94 -12.72 -16.16
N GLN A 71 -5.45 -11.60 -15.68
CA GLN A 71 -6.16 -10.62 -16.50
C GLN A 71 -5.20 -9.90 -17.44
N ILE A 72 -5.61 -9.72 -18.70
CA ILE A 72 -4.81 -9.09 -19.76
C ILE A 72 -5.19 -7.61 -19.90
N TYR A 73 -4.18 -6.79 -20.18
CA TYR A 73 -4.34 -5.40 -20.57
C TYR A 73 -3.50 -5.13 -21.82
N HIS A 74 -4.07 -4.38 -22.76
CA HIS A 74 -3.36 -3.89 -23.94
C HIS A 74 -2.93 -2.45 -23.69
N GLY A 75 -1.65 -2.16 -23.88
CA GLY A 75 -1.11 -0.81 -23.85
C GLY A 75 -0.61 -0.43 -25.23
N ALA A 76 -1.12 0.66 -25.79
CA ALA A 76 -0.54 1.30 -26.96
C ALA A 76 0.52 2.31 -26.48
N GLY A 77 1.76 2.15 -26.91
CA GLY A 77 2.86 3.06 -26.61
C GLY A 77 3.51 3.62 -27.88
N GLU A 78 4.37 4.62 -27.73
CA GLU A 78 5.12 5.22 -28.86
C GLU A 78 6.06 4.20 -29.54
N GLU A 79 6.51 3.18 -28.81
CA GLU A 79 7.34 2.07 -29.32
C GLU A 79 6.54 0.88 -29.86
N GLY A 80 5.20 0.98 -29.90
CA GLY A 80 4.29 -0.06 -30.39
C GLY A 80 3.35 -0.65 -29.34
N ASP A 81 2.49 -1.55 -29.79
CA ASP A 81 1.51 -2.22 -28.93
C ASP A 81 2.19 -3.26 -28.04
N ALA A 82 2.02 -3.13 -26.72
CA ALA A 82 2.49 -4.08 -25.73
C ALA A 82 1.31 -4.71 -24.99
N THR A 83 1.41 -6.01 -24.74
CA THR A 83 0.41 -6.73 -23.94
C THR A 83 0.98 -6.99 -22.55
N PHE A 84 0.19 -6.70 -21.53
CA PHE A 84 0.54 -6.91 -20.14
C PHE A 84 -0.44 -7.88 -19.49
N CYS A 85 0.01 -8.59 -18.47
CA CYS A 85 -0.86 -9.34 -17.57
C CYS A 85 -0.70 -8.85 -16.13
N LYS A 86 -1.81 -8.82 -15.40
CA LYS A 86 -1.86 -8.42 -14.00
C LYS A 86 -1.55 -9.62 -13.12
N ILE A 87 -0.53 -9.49 -12.29
CA ILE A 87 -0.08 -10.52 -11.37
C ILE A 87 0.17 -9.91 -9.99
N ASP A 88 0.13 -10.71 -8.94
CA ASP A 88 0.52 -10.28 -7.58
C ASP A 88 2.02 -10.55 -7.33
N GLY A 89 2.51 -10.12 -6.16
CA GLY A 89 3.91 -10.25 -5.78
C GLY A 89 4.32 -11.70 -5.52
N GLN A 90 3.39 -12.54 -5.06
CA GLN A 90 3.61 -13.98 -4.92
C GLN A 90 3.85 -14.63 -6.29
N THR A 91 3.00 -14.30 -7.27
CA THR A 91 3.11 -14.74 -8.66
C THR A 91 4.43 -14.27 -9.27
N LYS A 92 4.81 -13.01 -9.07
CA LYS A 92 6.10 -12.49 -9.51
C LYS A 92 7.27 -13.34 -8.97
N GLN A 93 7.28 -13.62 -7.66
CA GLN A 93 8.34 -14.43 -7.05
C GLN A 93 8.34 -15.87 -7.61
N CYS A 94 7.17 -16.46 -7.88
CA CYS A 94 7.07 -17.76 -8.54
C CYS A 94 7.69 -17.76 -9.95
N LEU A 95 7.45 -16.71 -10.75
CA LEU A 95 8.01 -16.58 -12.10
C LEU A 95 9.53 -16.38 -12.08
N GLU A 96 10.05 -15.54 -11.17
CA GLU A 96 11.49 -15.35 -10.99
C GLU A 96 12.19 -16.65 -10.55
N ASN A 97 11.55 -17.41 -9.65
CA ASN A 97 12.02 -18.72 -9.23
C ASN A 97 11.99 -19.73 -10.38
N TRP A 98 10.96 -19.69 -11.24
CA TRP A 98 10.87 -20.55 -12.41
C TRP A 98 11.98 -20.25 -13.42
N LEU A 99 12.24 -18.98 -13.74
CA LEU A 99 13.35 -18.58 -14.63
C LEU A 99 14.71 -19.01 -14.10
N SER A 100 14.90 -18.91 -12.77
CA SER A 100 16.12 -19.35 -12.10
C SER A 100 16.34 -20.85 -12.25
N LYS A 101 15.26 -21.66 -12.18
CA LYS A 101 15.32 -23.12 -12.40
C LYS A 101 15.62 -23.49 -13.85
N GLU A 102 15.03 -22.76 -14.80
CA GLU A 102 15.26 -22.94 -16.24
C GLU A 102 16.62 -22.39 -16.70
N LYS A 103 17.41 -21.76 -15.80
CA LYS A 103 18.68 -21.09 -16.11
C LYS A 103 18.55 -20.09 -17.27
N SER A 104 17.38 -19.46 -17.38
CA SER A 104 17.11 -18.49 -18.43
C SER A 104 17.83 -17.17 -18.17
N THR A 105 18.36 -16.56 -19.23
CA THR A 105 18.93 -15.20 -19.17
C THR A 105 17.86 -14.11 -19.34
N PHE A 106 16.62 -14.49 -19.66
CA PHE A 106 15.52 -13.57 -19.84
C PHE A 106 15.20 -12.81 -18.55
N ARG A 107 15.01 -11.50 -18.67
CA ARG A 107 14.62 -10.61 -17.56
C ARG A 107 13.22 -10.04 -17.83
N PRO A 108 12.18 -10.56 -17.18
CA PRO A 108 10.83 -10.03 -17.33
C PRO A 108 10.74 -8.59 -16.84
N LEU A 109 9.92 -7.78 -17.51
CA LEU A 109 9.58 -6.45 -17.06
C LEU A 109 8.34 -6.50 -16.16
N PHE A 110 8.54 -6.21 -14.88
CA PHE A 110 7.47 -6.04 -13.89
C PHE A 110 7.29 -4.56 -13.54
N VAL A 111 6.15 -3.99 -13.92
CA VAL A 111 5.79 -2.62 -13.56
C VAL A 111 4.82 -2.66 -12.38
N PRO A 112 5.21 -2.21 -11.17
CA PRO A 112 4.30 -2.23 -10.02
C PRO A 112 3.13 -1.27 -10.26
N GLU A 113 1.90 -1.76 -10.08
CA GLU A 113 0.71 -0.95 -9.94
C GLU A 113 0.72 -0.37 -8.51
N GLY A 114 1.42 0.76 -8.36
CA GLY A 114 1.76 1.35 -7.08
C GLY A 114 0.56 1.96 -6.38
N LYS A 115 -0.10 1.20 -5.51
CA LYS A 115 -1.03 1.74 -4.52
C LYS A 115 -0.75 1.19 -3.13
N ALA A 116 -1.05 1.98 -2.11
CA ALA A 116 -0.87 1.59 -0.73
C ALA A 116 -1.67 0.32 -0.43
N TYR A 117 -1.03 -0.65 0.23
CA TYR A 117 -1.67 -1.91 0.59
C TYR A 117 -2.74 -1.69 1.67
N LYS A 118 -3.86 -2.41 1.63
CA LYS A 118 -4.94 -2.31 2.63
C LYS A 118 -5.57 -3.69 2.80
N GLU A 119 -5.44 -4.26 3.98
CA GLU A 119 -6.07 -5.53 4.37
C GLU A 119 -6.44 -5.48 5.85
N LEU A 120 -7.61 -4.92 6.13
CA LEU A 120 -8.16 -4.79 7.48
C LEU A 120 -8.88 -6.09 7.85
N SER A 121 -8.41 -6.77 8.90
CA SER A 121 -9.01 -8.01 9.39
C SER A 121 -10.32 -7.72 10.12
N ASP A 122 -11.37 -8.46 9.81
CA ASP A 122 -12.66 -8.36 10.52
C ASP A 122 -12.66 -9.11 11.86
N ASP A 123 -11.68 -10.00 12.06
CA ASP A 123 -11.58 -10.86 13.24
C ASP A 123 -10.47 -10.41 14.22
N SER A 124 -9.71 -9.36 13.89
CA SER A 124 -8.60 -8.91 14.73
C SER A 124 -8.25 -7.43 14.57
N LEU A 125 -7.38 -6.93 15.47
CA LEU A 125 -6.79 -5.59 15.40
C LEU A 125 -5.79 -5.44 14.23
N TYR A 126 -5.54 -6.46 13.43
CA TYR A 126 -4.57 -6.34 12.33
C TYR A 126 -5.16 -5.56 11.13
N PRO A 127 -4.41 -4.63 10.52
CA PRO A 127 -3.28 -3.87 11.06
C PRO A 127 -3.77 -2.63 11.83
N THR A 128 -3.18 -2.35 13.00
CA THR A 128 -3.42 -1.12 13.77
C THR A 128 -2.10 -0.43 14.06
N LEU A 129 -2.06 0.91 13.94
CA LEU A 129 -0.89 1.72 14.24
C LEU A 129 -0.45 1.51 15.69
N GLY A 130 0.84 1.20 15.90
CA GLY A 130 1.42 1.03 17.23
C GLY A 130 1.01 -0.25 17.98
N LYS A 131 0.14 -1.10 17.40
CA LYS A 131 -0.29 -2.36 18.02
C LYS A 131 0.16 -3.55 17.18
N ASP A 132 0.85 -4.48 17.83
CA ASP A 132 1.24 -5.76 17.23
C ASP A 132 0.20 -6.83 17.58
N ALA A 133 -0.70 -7.10 16.63
CA ALA A 133 -1.77 -8.09 16.78
C ALA A 133 -1.27 -9.53 17.02
N THR A 134 0.03 -9.81 16.84
CA THR A 134 0.60 -11.13 17.13
C THR A 134 0.86 -11.34 18.63
N LEU A 135 0.95 -10.27 19.41
CA LEU A 135 1.20 -10.34 20.84
C LEU A 135 -0.04 -10.85 21.62
N PRO A 136 0.13 -11.67 22.67
CA PRO A 136 -0.98 -12.32 23.38
C PRO A 136 -2.06 -11.35 23.87
N GLN A 137 -1.68 -10.15 24.33
CA GLN A 137 -2.62 -9.14 24.83
C GLN A 137 -3.49 -8.50 23.75
N TYR A 138 -3.09 -8.60 22.48
CA TYR A 138 -3.83 -8.06 21.32
C TYR A 138 -4.50 -9.15 20.49
N ARG A 139 -4.36 -10.42 20.90
CA ARG A 139 -5.03 -11.53 20.24
C ARG A 139 -6.53 -11.43 20.50
N PRO A 140 -7.37 -11.69 19.47
CA PRO A 140 -8.81 -11.84 19.66
C PRO A 140 -9.08 -12.84 20.77
N GLN A 141 -9.82 -12.42 21.78
CA GLN A 141 -10.27 -13.33 22.83
C GLN A 141 -11.47 -14.12 22.31
N ASP A 142 -11.68 -15.31 22.87
CA ASP A 142 -12.84 -16.14 22.52
C ASP A 142 -14.13 -15.34 22.78
N PRO A 143 -15.07 -15.23 21.80
CA PRO A 143 -16.32 -14.51 21.97
C PRO A 143 -17.11 -14.92 23.23
N HIS A 144 -16.96 -16.17 23.67
CA HIS A 144 -17.59 -16.67 24.90
C HIS A 144 -17.02 -16.06 26.20
N LEU A 145 -15.85 -15.43 26.14
CA LEU A 145 -15.18 -14.78 27.27
C LEU A 145 -15.42 -13.25 27.31
N LEU A 146 -16.17 -12.71 26.35
CA LEU A 146 -16.41 -11.28 26.23
C LEU A 146 -17.90 -10.96 26.39
N ASP A 147 -18.21 -9.96 27.21
CA ASP A 147 -19.59 -9.47 27.38
C ASP A 147 -20.14 -8.80 26.11
N LYS A 148 -19.26 -8.42 25.17
CA LYS A 148 -19.59 -7.87 23.85
C LYS A 148 -18.63 -8.42 22.81
N CYS A 149 -19.14 -8.78 21.63
CA CYS A 149 -18.27 -9.05 20.49
C CYS A 149 -17.42 -7.81 20.16
N PRO A 150 -16.10 -7.95 20.01
CA PRO A 150 -15.26 -6.83 19.64
C PRO A 150 -15.56 -6.45 18.19
N SER A 151 -15.99 -5.21 17.97
CA SER A 151 -16.10 -4.64 16.62
C SER A 151 -14.76 -4.02 16.23
N TYR A 152 -14.10 -4.56 15.21
CA TYR A 152 -12.84 -4.02 14.70
C TYR A 152 -13.11 -3.03 13.56
N LEU A 153 -13.32 -1.77 13.93
CA LEU A 153 -13.65 -0.71 12.99
C LEU A 153 -12.44 0.18 12.66
N PRO A 154 -12.41 0.79 11.47
CA PRO A 154 -13.30 0.54 10.32
C PRO A 154 -13.05 -0.84 9.67
N SER A 155 -14.05 -1.40 8.97
CA SER A 155 -13.88 -2.62 8.16
C SER A 155 -13.25 -2.32 6.80
N GLN A 156 -12.86 -3.36 6.06
CA GLN A 156 -12.20 -3.23 4.75
C GLN A 156 -12.99 -2.38 3.73
N HIS A 157 -14.32 -2.42 3.74
CA HIS A 157 -15.18 -1.75 2.75
C HIS A 157 -16.26 -0.86 3.38
N THR A 158 -16.07 -0.41 4.62
CA THR A 158 -17.00 0.53 5.26
C THR A 158 -16.73 1.97 4.82
N PHE A 159 -17.75 2.63 4.32
CA PHE A 159 -17.76 4.07 4.02
C PHE A 159 -19.03 4.70 4.62
N PRO A 160 -18.97 5.96 5.12
CA PRO A 160 -17.80 6.83 5.18
C PRO A 160 -16.76 6.38 6.22
N VAL A 161 -15.48 6.69 5.99
CA VAL A 161 -14.37 6.34 6.90
C VAL A 161 -13.45 7.54 7.11
N TRP A 162 -13.01 7.74 8.36
CA TRP A 162 -12.05 8.79 8.70
C TRP A 162 -10.63 8.38 8.33
N TYR A 163 -9.93 9.26 7.63
CA TYR A 163 -8.52 9.10 7.30
C TYR A 163 -7.69 10.21 7.94
N PHE A 164 -6.63 9.83 8.64
CA PHE A 164 -5.66 10.75 9.22
C PHE A 164 -4.46 10.96 8.29
N PHE A 165 -4.15 12.23 8.03
CA PHE A 165 -3.06 12.69 7.18
C PHE A 165 -2.05 13.52 7.98
N TYR A 166 -0.76 13.27 7.76
CA TYR A 166 0.35 13.89 8.49
C TYR A 166 1.40 14.53 7.56
N GLY A 167 1.05 14.70 6.27
CA GLY A 167 1.96 15.17 5.23
C GLY A 167 1.25 16.02 4.19
N THR A 168 1.64 15.86 2.93
CA THR A 168 1.10 16.64 1.80
C THR A 168 -0.40 16.46 1.59
N LEU A 169 -0.97 15.32 2.01
CA LEU A 169 -2.42 15.07 2.00
C LEU A 169 -3.20 15.97 2.99
N ALA A 170 -2.54 16.58 3.98
CA ALA A 170 -3.16 17.56 4.86
C ALA A 170 -3.36 18.95 4.19
N SER A 171 -3.12 19.04 2.87
CA SER A 171 -3.35 20.26 2.09
C SER A 171 -4.65 20.15 1.27
N VAL A 172 -5.62 21.03 1.57
CA VAL A 172 -6.90 21.16 0.84
C VAL A 172 -6.75 21.17 -0.69
N PRO A 173 -5.89 22.02 -1.31
CA PRO A 173 -5.77 22.04 -2.77
C PRO A 173 -5.25 20.73 -3.34
N LYS A 174 -4.38 20.05 -2.60
CA LYS A 174 -3.81 18.76 -3.00
C LYS A 174 -4.87 17.67 -2.97
N LEU A 175 -5.62 17.62 -1.89
CA LEU A 175 -6.71 16.67 -1.70
C LEU A 175 -7.82 16.87 -2.73
N ARG A 176 -8.20 18.13 -3.02
CA ARG A 176 -9.17 18.47 -4.07
C ARG A 176 -8.73 17.95 -5.44
N SER A 177 -7.49 18.23 -5.82
CA SER A 177 -6.92 17.78 -7.09
C SER A 177 -6.84 16.26 -7.19
N LEU A 178 -6.50 15.58 -6.10
CA LEU A 178 -6.34 14.13 -6.06
C LEU A 178 -7.68 13.40 -6.14
N LEU A 179 -8.70 13.91 -5.44
CA LEU A 179 -10.04 13.33 -5.42
C LEU A 179 -10.88 13.72 -6.65
N GLY A 180 -10.39 14.62 -7.50
CA GLY A 180 -11.13 15.09 -8.67
C GLY A 180 -12.38 15.91 -8.32
N LEU A 181 -12.40 16.52 -7.13
CA LEU A 181 -13.54 17.30 -6.64
C LEU A 181 -13.74 18.57 -7.48
N SER A 182 -15.00 18.94 -7.68
CA SER A 182 -15.37 20.14 -8.43
C SER A 182 -14.96 21.42 -7.69
N GLU A 183 -14.96 22.57 -8.37
CA GLU A 183 -14.58 23.85 -7.75
C GLU A 183 -15.42 24.21 -6.53
N ASN A 184 -16.64 23.67 -6.47
CA ASN A 184 -17.63 23.94 -5.42
C ASN A 184 -17.50 22.99 -4.22
N GLU A 185 -16.72 21.91 -4.33
CA GLU A 185 -16.54 20.90 -3.28
C GLU A 185 -15.20 21.13 -2.57
N THR A 186 -15.26 21.77 -1.40
CA THR A 186 -14.06 21.99 -0.58
C THR A 186 -13.94 20.87 0.46
N PRO A 187 -12.88 20.04 0.41
CA PRO A 187 -12.70 18.99 1.40
C PRO A 187 -12.45 19.60 2.78
N VAL A 188 -13.24 19.20 3.76
CA VAL A 188 -13.13 19.70 5.14
C VAL A 188 -12.10 18.86 5.89
N LEU A 189 -10.99 19.49 6.26
CA LEU A 189 -9.94 18.89 7.07
C LEU A 189 -10.15 19.29 8.53
N HIS A 190 -10.27 18.30 9.40
CA HIS A 190 -10.38 18.50 10.84
C HIS A 190 -9.01 18.32 11.50
N PRO A 191 -8.55 19.23 12.35
CA PRO A 191 -7.30 19.01 13.08
C PRO A 191 -7.47 17.80 14.01
N GLY A 192 -6.50 16.90 14.00
CA GLY A 192 -6.54 15.69 14.80
C GLY A 192 -5.17 15.22 15.24
N THR A 193 -5.13 14.30 16.20
CA THR A 193 -3.92 13.65 16.69
C THR A 193 -4.12 12.14 16.71
N VAL A 194 -3.12 11.38 16.28
CA VAL A 194 -3.13 9.91 16.42
C VAL A 194 -2.09 9.47 17.44
N THR A 195 -2.41 8.42 18.19
CA THR A 195 -1.50 7.79 19.17
C THR A 195 -0.91 6.49 18.62
N GLY A 196 0.19 6.01 19.21
CA GLY A 196 0.87 4.78 18.75
C GLY A 196 1.71 4.97 17.49
N GLY A 197 1.86 6.21 17.02
CA GLY A 197 2.60 6.57 15.81
C GLY A 197 3.79 7.45 16.12
N ARG A 198 4.87 7.31 15.35
CA ARG A 198 6.03 8.19 15.41
C ARG A 198 6.35 8.72 14.03
N MET A 199 6.62 10.01 13.94
CA MET A 199 7.12 10.62 12.71
C MET A 199 8.61 10.35 12.53
N LYS A 200 8.97 9.89 11.35
CA LYS A 200 10.34 9.77 10.87
C LYS A 200 10.42 10.39 9.48
N THR A 201 11.62 10.40 8.91
CA THR A 201 11.83 10.79 7.52
C THR A 201 12.47 9.65 6.73
N TRP A 202 12.29 9.67 5.41
CA TRP A 202 12.94 8.75 4.50
C TRP A 202 13.33 9.45 3.20
N GLY A 203 14.24 8.83 2.44
CA GLY A 203 14.73 9.38 1.18
C GLY A 203 15.64 10.58 1.38
N LYS A 204 16.58 10.48 2.33
CA LYS A 204 17.50 11.55 2.74
C LYS A 204 16.78 12.77 3.33
N GLY A 205 15.77 12.53 4.15
CA GLY A 205 15.01 13.59 4.83
C GLY A 205 13.94 14.29 3.98
N LYS A 206 13.69 13.83 2.74
CA LYS A 206 12.79 14.51 1.79
C LYS A 206 11.31 14.21 2.05
N TYR A 207 11.00 13.08 2.69
CA TYR A 207 9.62 12.60 2.84
C TYR A 207 9.33 12.19 4.29
N ASN A 208 8.11 12.49 4.74
CA ASN A 208 7.61 12.09 6.05
C ASN A 208 7.21 10.62 6.02
N ALA A 209 7.60 9.86 7.06
CA ALA A 209 7.24 8.46 7.25
C ALA A 209 6.59 8.30 8.62
N LEU A 210 5.30 7.94 8.65
CA LEU A 210 4.66 7.48 9.87
C LEU A 210 5.02 6.02 10.11
N VAL A 211 5.65 5.72 11.25
CA VAL A 211 5.98 4.36 11.67
C VAL A 211 5.35 4.04 13.02
N ASN A 212 5.32 2.76 13.39
CA ASN A 212 4.85 2.34 14.71
C ASN A 212 5.71 3.00 15.81
N GLY A 213 5.05 3.72 16.70
CA GLY A 213 5.65 4.33 17.89
C GLY A 213 5.23 3.60 19.17
N ARG A 214 5.57 4.20 20.30
CA ARG A 214 5.02 3.81 21.61
C ARG A 214 3.59 4.32 21.73
N GLU A 215 2.81 3.74 22.64
CA GLU A 215 1.44 4.20 22.92
C GLU A 215 1.37 5.68 23.34
N THR A 216 2.43 6.18 23.97
CA THR A 216 2.57 7.60 24.36
C THR A 216 3.00 8.52 23.22
N ASP A 217 3.45 7.96 22.08
CA ASP A 217 3.87 8.77 20.95
C ASP A 217 2.63 9.25 20.20
N CYS A 218 2.55 10.57 20.01
CA CYS A 218 1.44 11.24 19.35
C CYS A 218 1.94 11.94 18.09
N VAL A 219 1.14 11.90 17.03
CA VAL A 219 1.39 12.62 15.77
C VAL A 219 0.22 13.52 15.48
N GLN A 220 0.50 14.82 15.29
CA GLN A 220 -0.48 15.82 14.90
C GLN A 220 -0.64 15.85 13.38
N GLY A 221 -1.85 16.13 12.92
CA GLY A 221 -2.18 16.19 11.51
C GLY A 221 -3.63 16.60 11.29
N SER A 222 -4.19 16.15 10.18
CA SER A 222 -5.56 16.47 9.78
C SER A 222 -6.32 15.20 9.43
N ALA A 223 -7.55 15.09 9.90
CA ALA A 223 -8.49 14.05 9.53
C ALA A 223 -9.41 14.51 8.40
N PHE A 224 -9.72 13.60 7.50
CA PHE A 224 -10.65 13.79 6.40
C PHE A 224 -11.62 12.62 6.32
N GLN A 225 -12.90 12.90 6.06
CA GLN A 225 -13.90 11.85 5.89
C GLN A 225 -13.96 11.40 4.43
N VAL A 226 -13.51 10.18 4.16
CA VAL A 226 -13.55 9.57 2.84
C VAL A 226 -14.92 8.90 2.65
N LEU A 227 -15.65 9.38 1.65
CA LEU A 227 -17.06 8.98 1.42
C LEU A 227 -17.22 7.75 0.50
N SER A 228 -16.22 7.42 -0.32
CA SER A 228 -16.32 6.36 -1.33
C SER A 228 -15.01 5.60 -1.51
N GLU A 229 -15.13 4.39 -2.05
CA GLU A 229 -13.97 3.55 -2.40
C GLU A 229 -13.10 4.18 -3.48
N GLU A 230 -13.68 4.91 -4.42
CA GLU A 230 -12.93 5.60 -5.49
C GLU A 230 -12.02 6.71 -4.93
N HIS A 231 -12.51 7.46 -3.95
CA HIS A 231 -11.71 8.45 -3.22
C HIS A 231 -10.57 7.77 -2.45
N GLU A 232 -10.84 6.66 -1.77
CA GLU A 232 -9.83 5.88 -1.07
C GLU A 232 -8.77 5.32 -2.03
N ASP A 233 -9.17 4.73 -3.16
CA ASP A 233 -8.25 4.17 -4.14
C ASP A 233 -7.34 5.24 -4.75
N SER A 234 -7.86 6.47 -4.93
CA SER A 234 -7.08 7.63 -5.37
C SER A 234 -6.04 8.04 -4.33
N LEU A 235 -6.40 8.05 -3.03
CA LEU A 235 -5.47 8.31 -1.93
C LEU A 235 -4.39 7.22 -1.84
N ARG A 236 -4.77 5.95 -1.96
CA ARG A 236 -3.85 4.82 -1.94
C ARG A 236 -2.87 4.87 -3.11
N LYS A 237 -3.33 5.24 -4.32
CA LYS A 237 -2.44 5.42 -5.49
C LYS A 237 -1.42 6.53 -5.27
N TYR A 238 -1.83 7.62 -4.61
CA TYR A 238 -0.95 8.74 -4.32
C TYR A 238 0.18 8.40 -3.36
N GLU A 239 -0.14 7.70 -2.27
CA GLU A 239 0.87 7.26 -1.30
C GLU A 239 1.77 6.16 -1.88
N THR A 240 1.27 5.40 -2.87
CA THR A 240 1.99 4.31 -3.55
C THR A 240 2.22 3.09 -2.64
N SER A 241 2.89 2.06 -3.16
CA SER A 241 3.25 0.86 -2.40
C SER A 241 4.33 1.08 -1.32
N ALA A 242 4.85 2.30 -1.19
CA ALA A 242 5.73 2.69 -0.09
C ALA A 242 5.00 2.74 1.27
N TYR A 243 3.67 2.78 1.26
CA TYR A 243 2.83 2.82 2.46
C TYR A 243 1.77 1.73 2.44
N GLU A 244 1.19 1.48 3.60
CA GLU A 244 0.03 0.64 3.80
C GLU A 244 -1.02 1.38 4.63
N VAL A 245 -2.28 0.99 4.48
CA VAL A 245 -3.40 1.50 5.25
C VAL A 245 -3.52 0.67 6.53
N VAL A 246 -3.52 1.35 7.68
CA VAL A 246 -3.70 0.73 8.99
C VAL A 246 -4.78 1.45 9.77
N ARG A 247 -5.45 0.73 10.69
CA ARG A 247 -6.38 1.34 11.65
C ARG A 247 -5.62 2.23 12.62
N CYS A 248 -6.26 3.29 13.06
CA CYS A 248 -5.75 4.18 14.10
C CYS A 248 -6.91 4.84 14.85
N LEU A 249 -6.63 5.31 16.05
CA LEU A 249 -7.53 6.15 16.82
C LEU A 249 -7.15 7.61 16.57
N ILE A 250 -8.11 8.40 16.10
CA ILE A 250 -7.91 9.81 15.79
C ILE A 250 -8.63 10.64 16.85
N GLU A 251 -7.86 11.40 17.63
CA GLU A 251 -8.33 12.33 18.64
C GLU A 251 -8.63 13.69 17.98
N MET A 252 -9.90 14.10 18.01
CA MET A 252 -10.40 15.39 17.52
C MET A 252 -11.30 16.03 18.60
N GLU A 253 -12.50 16.53 18.24
CA GLU A 253 -13.55 16.89 19.21
C GLU A 253 -14.12 15.68 19.98
N GLY A 254 -13.66 14.48 19.60
CA GLY A 254 -13.80 13.21 20.30
C GLY A 254 -12.85 12.18 19.69
N SER A 255 -12.77 10.99 20.28
CA SER A 255 -11.97 9.89 19.75
C SER A 255 -12.77 9.13 18.68
N VAL A 256 -12.26 9.08 17.45
CA VAL A 256 -12.90 8.34 16.35
C VAL A 256 -11.97 7.28 15.79
N GLU A 257 -12.55 6.13 15.42
CA GLU A 257 -11.83 5.06 14.74
C GLU A 257 -11.69 5.40 13.26
N GLY A 258 -10.47 5.30 12.75
CA GLY A 258 -10.17 5.65 11.37
C GLY A 258 -8.97 4.88 10.83
N CYS A 259 -8.50 5.32 9.68
CA CYS A 259 -7.36 4.77 8.97
C CYS A 259 -6.26 5.80 8.81
N THR A 260 -5.03 5.34 8.63
CA THR A 260 -3.91 6.19 8.21
C THR A 260 -2.94 5.40 7.35
N PHE A 261 -2.03 6.11 6.69
CA PHE A 261 -0.98 5.51 5.88
C PHE A 261 0.28 5.31 6.71
N ARG A 262 0.67 4.06 6.97
CA ARG A 262 1.93 3.70 7.63
C ARG A 262 2.99 3.40 6.59
N PHE A 263 4.20 3.92 6.78
CA PHE A 263 5.32 3.64 5.90
C PHE A 263 5.85 2.21 6.12
N VAL A 264 6.03 1.45 5.04
CA VAL A 264 6.51 0.05 5.08
C VAL A 264 7.98 -0.11 4.69
N GLY A 265 8.67 0.99 4.37
CA GLY A 265 10.08 0.98 3.98
C GLY A 265 11.05 1.21 5.15
N GLU A 266 12.33 1.32 4.80
CA GLU A 266 13.38 1.70 5.75
C GLU A 266 13.42 3.23 5.89
N THR A 267 13.37 3.70 7.13
CA THR A 267 13.52 5.12 7.46
C THR A 267 14.99 5.48 7.56
N ASP A 268 15.31 6.75 7.33
CA ASP A 268 16.66 7.28 7.57
C ASP A 268 17.04 7.27 9.07
#